data_AF-A0A7V9RGM3-F1
#
_entry.id   AF-A0A7V9RGM3-F1
#
_cell.length_a   1.000
_cell.length_b   1.000
_cell.length_c   1.000
_cell.angle_alpha   90.00
_cell.angle_beta   90.00
_cell.angle_gamma   90.00
#
_symmetry.space_group_name_H-M   'P 1'
#
loop_
_entity.id
_entity.type
_entity.pdbx_description
1 polymer ?
#
loop_
_entity_poly.entity_id
_entity_poly.type
_entity_poly.pdbx_seq_one_letter_code
_entity_poly.pdbx_strand_id
1 'polypeptide(L)' 'LGNDVGAAIGSKAKQLPALRHLDLVKTGIQTTGAKQVSAAALPSMKKIDLRSNRIDAKLVADDPRITA' A
#
# COMPACT_ATOMS: atom_id res chain seq x y z
N LEU A 1 5.68 5.24 12.82
CA LEU A 1 6.12 3.89 12.39
C LEU A 1 5.35 3.44 11.16
N GLY A 2 4.01 3.45 11.13
CA GLY A 2 3.25 2.97 9.95
C GLY A 2 3.24 3.89 8.73
N ASN A 3 3.73 5.12 8.86
CA ASN A 3 3.80 6.16 7.84
C ASN A 3 5.06 6.05 6.95
N ASP A 4 6.14 5.46 7.46
CA ASP A 4 7.43 5.45 6.75
C ASP A 4 7.44 4.44 5.59
N VAL A 5 6.67 3.35 5.73
CA VAL A 5 6.56 2.30 4.70
C VAL A 5 5.91 2.83 3.42
N GLY A 6 4.86 3.64 3.54
CA GLY A 6 4.17 4.24 2.39
C GLY A 6 5.09 5.19 1.61
N ALA A 7 5.84 6.02 2.33
CA ALA A 7 6.85 6.90 1.72
C ALA A 7 7.98 6.12 1.04
N ALA A 8 8.49 5.06 1.69
CA ALA A 8 9.55 4.22 1.13
C ALA A 8 9.09 3.55 -0.17
N ILE A 9 7.90 2.96 -0.19
CA ILE A 9 7.34 2.32 -1.39
C ILE A 9 7.12 3.35 -2.50
N GLY A 10 6.55 4.52 -2.17
CA GLY A 10 6.35 5.60 -3.13
C GLY A 10 7.66 6.03 -3.81
N SER A 11 8.75 6.16 -3.04
CA SER A 11 10.06 6.55 -3.57
C SER A 11 10.69 5.52 -4.52
N LYS A 12 10.31 4.24 -4.39
CA LYS A 12 10.85 3.13 -5.18
C LYS A 12 9.90 2.62 -6.27
N ALA A 13 8.65 3.10 -6.30
CA ALA A 13 7.60 2.58 -7.16
C ALA A 13 7.99 2.54 -8.65
N LYS A 14 8.66 3.60 -9.14
CA LYS A 14 9.16 3.69 -10.53
C LYS A 14 10.27 2.68 -10.85
N GLN A 15 10.98 2.17 -9.85
CA GLN A 15 12.03 1.16 -9.98
C GLN A 15 11.47 -0.27 -9.97
N LEU A 16 10.17 -0.43 -9.74
CA LEU A 16 9.48 -1.71 -9.63
C LEU A 16 8.40 -1.87 -10.73
N PRO A 17 8.74 -1.70 -12.02
CA PRO A 17 7.74 -1.64 -13.10
C PRO A 17 6.99 -2.96 -13.30
N ALA A 18 7.57 -4.09 -12.87
CA ALA A 18 6.97 -5.42 -12.97
C ALA A 18 6.28 -5.90 -11.68
N LEU A 19 6.25 -5.08 -10.61
CA LEU A 19 5.63 -5.49 -9.35
C LEU A 19 4.10 -5.57 -9.52
N ARG A 20 3.56 -6.77 -9.30
CA ARG A 20 2.12 -7.07 -9.48
C ARG A 20 1.39 -7.32 -8.17
N HIS A 21 2.10 -7.76 -7.14
CA HIS A 21 1.55 -8.12 -5.85
C HIS A 21 2.46 -7.57 -4.75
N LEU A 22 1.86 -6.96 -3.74
CA LEU A 22 2.54 -6.43 -2.58
C LEU A 22 1.82 -6.89 -1.31
N ASP A 23 2.52 -7.67 -0.48
CA ASP A 23 2.01 -8.17 0.80
C ASP A 23 2.61 -7.33 1.93
N LEU A 24 1.74 -6.69 2.70
CA LEU A 24 2.09 -5.88 3.87
C LEU A 24 1.25 -6.30 5.08
N VAL A 25 0.80 -7.55 5.13
CA VAL A 25 -0.03 -8.07 6.22
C VAL A 25 0.71 -7.95 7.56
N LYS A 26 0.02 -7.42 8.58
CA LYS A 26 0.55 -7.31 9.96
C LYS A 26 1.91 -6.59 10.05
N THR A 27 2.12 -5.55 9.25
CA THR A 27 3.36 -4.74 9.25
C THR A 27 3.28 -3.51 10.15
N GLY A 28 2.13 -3.25 10.78
CA GLY A 28 1.92 -2.07 11.61
C GLY A 28 1.67 -0.79 10.80
N ILE A 29 1.33 -0.93 9.52
CA ILE A 29 0.88 0.20 8.69
C ILE A 29 -0.34 0.86 9.32
N GLN A 30 -0.37 2.18 9.20
CA GLN A 30 -1.50 3.02 9.61
C GLN A 30 -2.17 3.62 8.38
N THR A 31 -3.37 4.17 8.54
CA THR A 31 -4.18 4.73 7.45
C THR A 31 -3.39 5.68 6.54
N THR A 32 -2.56 6.56 7.09
CA THR A 32 -1.73 7.49 6.30
C THR A 32 -0.73 6.76 5.40
N GLY A 33 -0.05 5.74 5.92
CA GLY A 33 0.87 4.92 5.12
C GLY A 33 0.14 4.12 4.05
N ALA A 34 -1.03 3.56 4.38
CA ALA A 34 -1.87 2.84 3.42
C ALA A 34 -2.32 3.74 2.25
N LYS A 35 -2.70 4.99 2.53
CA LYS A 35 -3.01 5.99 1.50
C LYS A 35 -1.82 6.29 0.60
N GLN A 36 -0.62 6.40 1.18
CA GLN A 36 0.60 6.60 0.40
C GLN A 36 0.93 5.39 -0.49
N VAL A 37 0.75 4.17 0.01
CA VAL A 37 0.91 2.95 -0.79
C VAL A 37 -0.09 2.93 -1.95
N SER A 38 -1.36 3.28 -1.69
CA SER A 38 -2.40 3.40 -2.73
C SER A 38 -2.01 4.42 -3.81
N ALA A 39 -1.51 5.59 -3.40
CA ALA A 39 -1.08 6.66 -4.28
C ALA A 39 0.26 6.38 -5.01
N ALA A 40 0.97 5.31 -4.66
CA ALA A 40 2.26 5.00 -5.28
C ALA A 40 2.11 4.60 -6.75
N ALA A 41 2.96 5.16 -7.60
CA ALA A 41 2.98 4.88 -9.04
C ALA A 41 3.58 3.49 -9.34
N LEU A 42 2.78 2.44 -9.15
CA LEU A 42 3.13 1.04 -9.40
C LEU A 42 2.37 0.56 -10.66
N PRO A 43 2.92 0.73 -11.87
CA PRO A 43 2.18 0.68 -13.14
C PRO A 43 1.59 -0.70 -13.45
N SER A 44 2.19 -1.77 -12.94
CA SER A 44 1.73 -3.15 -13.14
C SER A 44 1.00 -3.75 -11.93
N MET A 45 0.74 -2.95 -10.88
CA MET A 45 0.19 -3.46 -9.62
C MET A 45 -1.24 -3.95 -9.78
N LYS A 46 -1.52 -5.13 -9.24
CA LYS A 46 -2.84 -5.77 -9.28
C LYS A 46 -3.41 -6.05 -7.90
N LYS A 47 -2.55 -6.26 -6.89
CA LYS A 47 -3.00 -6.55 -5.52
C LYS A 47 -2.06 -5.97 -4.48
N ILE A 48 -2.63 -5.33 -3.47
CA ILE A 48 -1.97 -4.84 -2.27
C ILE A 48 -2.74 -5.44 -1.08
N ASP A 49 -2.08 -6.27 -0.28
CA ASP A 49 -2.69 -6.88 0.91
C ASP A 49 -2.25 -6.11 2.16
N LEU A 50 -3.20 -5.43 2.79
CA LEU A 50 -3.04 -4.62 3.99
C LEU A 50 -3.74 -5.21 5.20
N ARG A 51 -4.22 -6.46 5.14
CA ARG A 51 -4.95 -7.08 6.26
C ARG A 51 -4.13 -7.08 7.54
N SER A 52 -4.85 -7.09 8.67
CA SER A 52 -4.24 -7.12 10.01
C SER A 52 -3.31 -5.93 10.31
N ASN A 53 -3.56 -4.78 9.68
CA ASN A 53 -2.94 -3.50 10.02
C ASN A 53 -3.93 -2.57 10.74
N ARG A 54 -3.43 -1.44 11.26
CA ARG A 54 -4.25 -0.46 11.96
C ARG A 54 -4.73 0.63 10.99
N ILE A 55 -5.52 0.20 10.00
CA ILE A 55 -6.04 1.06 8.93
C ILE A 55 -7.54 1.26 9.07
N ASP A 56 -8.01 2.44 8.71
CA ASP A 56 -9.42 2.67 8.41
C ASP A 56 -9.68 2.25 6.96
N ALA A 57 -10.28 1.08 6.78
CA ALA A 57 -10.52 0.49 5.46
C ALA A 57 -11.38 1.39 4.55
N LYS A 58 -12.29 2.21 5.12
CA LYS A 58 -13.14 3.11 4.34
C LYS A 58 -12.33 4.17 3.59
N LEU A 59 -11.15 4.51 4.11
CA LEU A 59 -10.29 5.55 3.57
C LEU A 59 -9.32 5.05 2.49
N VAL A 60 -9.33 3.75 2.19
CA VAL A 60 -8.55 3.11 1.12
C VAL A 60 -9.41 2.22 0.21
N ALA A 61 -10.73 2.17 0.44
CA ALA A 61 -11.67 1.31 -0.27
C ALA A 61 -11.82 1.67 -1.76
N ASP A 62 -11.51 2.91 -2.13
CA ASP A 62 -11.59 3.38 -3.52
C ASP A 62 -10.49 2.79 -4.41
N ASP A 63 -9.45 2.18 -3.83
CA ASP A 63 -8.41 1.49 -4.58
C ASP A 63 -8.77 0.00 -4.74
N PRO A 64 -9.20 -0.44 -5.94
CA PRO A 64 -9.66 -1.81 -6.16
C PRO A 64 -8.54 -2.85 -6.02
N ARG A 65 -7.28 -2.41 -5.95
CA ARG A 65 -6.13 -3.30 -5.73
C ARG A 65 -6.00 -3.68 -4.26
N ILE A 66 -6.61 -2.94 -3.33
CA ILE A 66 -6.39 -3.10 -1.90
C ILE A 66 -7.34 -4.14 -1.28
N THR A 67 -6.78 -5.03 -0.47
CA THR A 67 -7.51 -5.82 0.53
C THR A 67 -7.09 -5.33 1.91
N ALA A 68 -8.02 -4.87 2.74
CA ALA A 68 -7.78 -4.16 3.99
C ALA A 68 -8.50 -4.82 5.17
#